data_AF-A0A915PU99-F1
#
_entry.id   AF-A0A915PU99-F1
#
_cell.length_a   1.000
_cell.length_b   1.000
_cell.length_c   1.000
_cell.angle_alpha   90.00
_cell.angle_beta   90.00
_cell.angle_gamma   90.00
#
_symmetry.space_group_name_H-M   'P 1'
#
loop_
_entity.id
_entity.type
_entity.pdbx_description
1 polymer ?
#
loop_
_entity_poly.entity_id
_entity_poly.type
_entity_poly.pdbx_seq_one_letter_code
_entity_poly.pdbx_strand_id
1 'polypeptide(L)'
;MFQAAREKLYNFQDLKSKRERNEPLCESNRNTVHMNTPTEEYDPPFFVEIRCKSIVDYEQHQGRVPIRRQTCVHGMLRCVQNYKDQHFSRRRIGSHSWHPYTIPNVPSSCECMWPVDKYGHQEL
;
A
#
# COMPACT_ATOMS: atom_id res chain seq x y z
N MET A 1 -8.71 -47.43 -36.84
CA MET A 1 -9.51 -46.23 -36.55
C MET A 1 -10.33 -46.54 -35.31
N PHE A 2 -10.10 -45.98 -34.13
CA PHE A 2 -9.77 -44.60 -33.79
C PHE A 2 -8.78 -44.53 -32.62
N GLN A 3 -7.81 -43.60 -32.70
CA GLN A 3 -7.02 -43.12 -31.57
C GLN A 3 -7.89 -42.19 -30.71
N ALA A 4 -7.83 -42.33 -29.39
CA ALA A 4 -8.31 -41.33 -28.45
C ALA A 4 -7.20 -41.03 -27.43
N ALA A 5 -7.02 -39.74 -27.19
CA ALA A 5 -5.84 -39.12 -26.61
C ALA A 5 -5.59 -39.53 -25.15
N ARG A 6 -4.32 -39.78 -24.85
CA ARG A 6 -3.78 -39.97 -23.51
C ARG A 6 -3.84 -38.62 -22.79
N GLU A 7 -4.81 -38.44 -21.89
CA GLU A 7 -4.84 -37.31 -20.97
C GLU A 7 -3.55 -37.31 -20.15
N LYS A 8 -2.66 -36.35 -20.44
CA LYS A 8 -1.57 -36.01 -19.55
C LYS A 8 -2.22 -35.37 -18.32
N LEU A 9 -2.37 -36.17 -17.25
CA LEU A 9 -2.51 -35.67 -15.90
C LEU A 9 -1.34 -34.72 -15.64
N TYR A 10 -1.59 -33.41 -15.82
CA TYR A 10 -0.65 -32.38 -15.41
C TYR A 10 -0.48 -32.52 -13.91
N ASN A 11 0.72 -32.92 -13.52
CA ASN A 11 1.10 -33.11 -12.14
C ASN A 11 1.09 -31.72 -11.47
N PHE A 12 -0.02 -31.36 -10.82
CA PHE A 12 -0.22 -30.08 -10.10
C PHE A 12 0.75 -29.87 -8.93
N GLN A 13 1.67 -30.83 -8.70
CA GLN A 13 2.65 -30.78 -7.63
C GLN A 13 3.88 -29.93 -7.96
N ASP A 14 4.11 -29.54 -9.23
CA ASP A 14 5.36 -28.88 -9.65
C ASP A 14 5.30 -27.33 -9.77
N LEU A 15 4.15 -26.72 -9.47
CA LEU A 15 3.99 -25.25 -9.52
C LEU A 15 3.99 -24.57 -8.14
N LYS A 16 4.22 -25.32 -7.06
CA LYS A 16 4.46 -24.74 -5.74
C LYS A 16 5.95 -24.45 -5.55
N SER A 17 6.54 -23.60 -6.40
CA SER A 17 7.74 -22.91 -5.94
C SER A 17 7.34 -22.19 -4.65
N LYS A 18 8.07 -22.45 -3.56
CA LYS A 18 7.83 -21.72 -2.30
C LYS A 18 7.99 -20.24 -2.64
N ARG A 19 6.88 -19.50 -2.67
CA ARG A 19 6.92 -18.05 -2.87
C ARG A 19 7.93 -17.47 -1.89
N GLU A 20 8.85 -16.67 -2.42
CA GLU A 20 9.80 -15.92 -1.60
C GLU A 20 9.02 -15.07 -0.60
N ARG A 21 9.45 -15.11 0.66
CA ARG A 21 8.84 -14.32 1.74
C ARG A 21 9.72 -13.12 1.99
N ASN A 22 9.17 -11.93 1.78
CA ASN A 22 9.82 -10.66 2.04
C ASN A 22 9.13 -9.96 3.21
N GLU A 23 9.91 -9.28 4.04
CA GLU A 23 9.42 -8.46 5.15
C GLU A 23 9.71 -6.98 4.87
N PRO A 24 8.84 -6.06 5.33
CA PRO A 24 9.07 -4.64 5.14
C PRO A 24 10.26 -4.17 6.00
N LEU A 25 11.14 -3.36 5.40
CA LEU A 25 12.26 -2.74 6.11
C LEU A 25 11.84 -1.56 7.01
N CYS A 26 10.65 -1.00 6.76
CA CYS A 26 10.09 0.14 7.47
C CYS A 26 8.82 -0.25 8.21
N GLU A 27 8.72 0.15 9.48
CA GLU A 27 7.55 -0.14 10.30
C GLU A 27 6.41 0.79 9.89
N SER A 28 5.24 0.20 9.69
CA SER A 28 4.05 0.93 9.26
C SER A 28 2.81 0.41 9.96
N ASN A 29 1.81 1.28 10.07
CA ASN A 29 0.47 0.96 10.48
C ASN A 29 -0.44 0.96 9.25
N ARG A 30 -1.26 -0.08 9.12
CA ARG A 30 -2.23 -0.25 8.04
C ARG A 30 -3.63 -0.05 8.59
N ASN A 31 -4.36 0.91 8.03
CA ASN A 31 -5.73 1.19 8.39
C ASN A 31 -6.65 1.07 7.17
N THR A 32 -7.78 0.38 7.31
CA THR A 32 -8.80 0.30 6.26
C THR A 32 -9.84 1.39 6.53
N VAL A 33 -10.03 2.29 5.58
CA VAL A 33 -11.00 3.39 5.68
C VAL A 33 -12.20 3.07 4.79
N HIS A 34 -13.37 2.89 5.40
CA HIS A 34 -14.62 2.66 4.69
C HIS A 34 -15.22 3.99 4.22
N MET A 35 -15.67 4.02 2.96
CA MET A 35 -16.11 5.23 2.28
C MET A 35 -17.63 5.38 2.21
N ASN A 36 -18.37 4.26 2.20
CA ASN A 36 -19.82 4.30 2.09
C ASN A 36 -20.46 5.04 3.26
N THR A 37 -21.43 5.89 2.95
CA THR A 37 -22.21 6.65 3.93
C THR A 37 -23.70 6.26 3.79
N PRO A 38 -24.58 6.70 4.71
CA PRO A 38 -26.01 6.46 4.56
C PRO A 38 -26.67 7.09 3.33
N THR A 39 -25.96 7.98 2.60
CA THR A 39 -26.50 8.70 1.44
C THR A 39 -25.69 8.48 0.16
N GLU A 40 -24.47 7.98 0.25
CA GLU A 40 -23.55 7.82 -0.87
C GLU A 40 -22.85 6.45 -0.87
N GLU A 41 -22.70 5.90 -2.07
CA GLU A 41 -21.95 4.68 -2.36
C GLU A 41 -20.68 5.01 -3.14
N TYR A 42 -19.61 4.29 -2.81
CA TYR A 42 -18.28 4.41 -3.40
C TYR A 42 -17.82 3.05 -3.95
N ASP A 43 -17.09 3.08 -5.06
CA ASP A 43 -16.41 1.93 -5.65
C ASP A 43 -14.93 2.28 -5.92
N PRO A 44 -13.96 1.60 -5.27
CA PRO A 44 -14.16 0.60 -4.21
C PRO A 44 -14.79 1.22 -2.93
N PRO A 45 -15.48 0.44 -2.09
CA PRO A 45 -16.19 0.95 -0.91
C PRO A 45 -15.25 1.26 0.28
N PHE A 46 -13.95 1.06 0.10
CA PHE A 46 -12.92 1.37 1.07
C PHE A 46 -11.60 1.67 0.36
N PHE A 47 -10.67 2.26 1.10
CA PHE A 47 -9.26 2.31 0.73
C PHE A 47 -8.40 1.94 1.93
N VAL A 48 -7.09 1.78 1.68
CA VAL A 48 -6.13 1.41 2.70
C VAL A 48 -5.13 2.54 2.86
N GLU A 49 -5.04 3.05 4.07
CA GLU A 49 -3.98 3.97 4.48
C GLU A 49 -2.83 3.16 5.06
N ILE A 50 -1.61 3.48 4.64
CA ILE A 50 -0.37 2.95 5.22
C ILE A 50 0.44 4.13 5.71
N ARG A 51 0.52 4.28 7.04
CA ARG A 51 1.28 5.35 7.71
C ARG A 51 2.55 4.80 8.34
N CYS A 52 3.66 5.51 8.20
CA CYS A 52 4.91 5.12 8.85
C CYS A 52 4.79 5.31 10.35
N LYS A 53 5.34 4.37 11.13
CA LYS A 53 5.21 4.38 12.59
C LYS A 53 5.68 5.69 13.22
N SER A 54 6.75 6.27 12.68
CA SER A 54 7.27 7.59 13.09
C SER A 54 6.26 8.74 12.95
N ILE A 55 5.41 8.70 11.93
CA ILE A 55 4.34 9.69 11.70
C ILE A 55 3.16 9.41 12.62
N VAL A 56 2.76 8.15 12.76
CA VAL A 56 1.68 7.74 13.67
C VAL A 56 2.00 8.18 15.10
N ASP A 57 3.21 7.90 15.58
CA ASP A 57 3.65 8.27 16.93
C ASP A 57 3.61 9.79 17.11
N TYR A 58 4.03 10.56 16.09
CA TYR A 58 4.00 12.02 16.13
C TYR A 58 2.57 12.58 16.21
N GLU A 59 1.67 12.07 15.37
CA GLU A 59 0.25 12.47 15.33
C GLU A 59 -0.45 12.16 16.66
N GLN A 60 -0.21 10.98 17.23
CA GLN A 60 -0.77 10.57 18.52
C GLN A 60 -0.34 11.49 19.67
N HIS A 61 0.89 11.99 19.64
CA HIS A 61 1.41 12.94 20.63
C HIS A 61 1.04 14.40 20.31
N GLN A 62 0.15 14.65 19.35
CA GLN A 62 -0.25 16.00 18.93
C GLN A 62 0.96 16.90 18.58
N GLY A 63 2.02 16.29 18.03
CA GLY A 63 3.25 16.99 17.68
C GLY A 63 4.10 17.51 18.84
N ARG A 64 3.80 17.12 20.09
CA ARG A 64 4.59 17.51 21.27
C ARG A 64 5.97 16.85 21.34
N VAL A 65 6.14 15.75 20.61
CA VAL A 65 7.41 15.02 20.52
C VAL A 65 7.95 15.17 19.09
N PRO A 66 9.25 15.44 18.88
CA PRO A 66 9.82 15.47 17.55
C PRO A 66 9.67 14.13 16.83
N ILE A 67 9.46 14.17 15.51
CA ILE A 67 9.41 12.96 14.67
C ILE A 67 10.75 12.23 14.77
N ARG A 68 10.73 11.03 15.36
CA ARG A 68 11.90 10.13 15.38
C ARG A 68 11.99 9.43 14.03
N ARG A 69 12.94 9.86 13.19
CA ARG A 69 13.16 9.27 11.86
C ARG A 69 13.54 7.80 12.02
N GLN A 70 12.72 6.92 11.44
CA GLN A 70 13.07 5.52 11.32
C GLN A 70 14.11 5.34 10.21
N THR A 71 15.08 4.47 10.46
CA THR A 71 16.12 4.10 9.49
C THR A 71 16.01 2.62 9.16
N CYS A 72 16.50 2.25 7.99
CA CYS A 72 16.58 0.86 7.51
C CYS A 72 17.99 0.57 7.00
N VAL A 73 18.31 -0.70 6.77
CA VAL A 73 19.65 -1.17 6.34
C VAL A 73 20.75 -0.64 7.27
N HIS A 74 20.73 -1.10 8.54
CA HIS A 74 21.70 -0.72 9.57
C HIS A 74 21.90 0.80 9.76
N GLY A 75 20.85 1.59 9.57
CA GLY A 75 20.93 3.05 9.76
C GLY A 75 21.39 3.83 8.52
N MET A 76 21.65 3.14 7.40
CA MET A 76 22.13 3.77 6.17
C MET A 76 21.00 4.48 5.43
N LEU A 77 19.84 3.84 5.29
CA LEU A 77 18.71 4.36 4.53
C LEU A 77 17.63 4.91 5.46
N ARG A 78 16.70 5.71 4.90
CA ARG A 78 15.62 6.34 5.67
C ARG A 78 14.27 5.75 5.29
N CYS A 79 13.42 5.54 6.28
CA CYS A 79 12.03 5.22 6.04
C CYS A 79 11.25 6.50 5.78
N VAL A 80 10.65 6.59 4.60
CA VAL A 80 9.94 7.77 4.10
C VAL A 80 8.47 7.43 3.84
N GLN A 81 7.59 8.32 4.29
CA GLN A 81 6.16 8.24 3.98
C GLN A 81 5.91 8.69 2.55
N ASN A 82 5.30 7.83 1.75
CA ASN A 82 4.80 8.17 0.43
C ASN A 82 3.30 8.41 0.46
N TYR A 83 2.87 9.33 -0.41
CA TYR A 83 1.49 9.73 -0.57
C TYR A 83 1.07 9.54 -2.03
N LYS A 84 -0.17 9.13 -2.25
CA LYS A 84 -0.78 8.97 -3.58
C LYS A 84 -2.22 9.44 -3.57
N ASP A 85 -2.69 9.85 -4.73
CA ASP A 85 -4.11 10.11 -4.90
C ASP A 85 -4.86 8.79 -5.01
N GLN A 86 -6.00 8.70 -4.33
CA GLN A 86 -6.87 7.53 -4.40
C GLN A 86 -8.12 7.87 -5.22
N HIS A 87 -8.35 7.10 -6.26
CA HIS A 87 -9.47 7.28 -7.17
C HIS A 87 -10.62 6.32 -6.84
N PHE A 88 -11.84 6.83 -6.99
CA PHE A 88 -13.08 6.14 -6.73
C PHE A 88 -14.14 6.54 -7.77
N SER A 89 -15.16 5.71 -7.90
CA SER A 89 -16.45 6.12 -8.42
C SER A 89 -17.40 6.41 -7.25
N ARG A 90 -18.17 7.49 -7.31
CA ARG A 90 -19.16 7.87 -6.29
C ARG A 90 -20.55 8.07 -6.89
N ARG A 91 -21.59 7.65 -6.18
CA ARG A 91 -22.99 7.98 -6.49
C ARG A 91 -23.82 8.18 -5.23
N ARG A 92 -24.97 8.87 -5.35
CA ARG A 92 -26.00 8.81 -4.30
C ARG A 92 -26.69 7.44 -4.32
N ILE A 93 -27.09 6.94 -3.16
CA ILE A 93 -27.86 5.69 -3.06
C ILE A 93 -29.13 5.82 -3.90
N GLY A 94 -29.42 4.79 -4.71
CA GLY A 94 -30.56 4.77 -5.64
C GLY A 94 -30.35 5.54 -6.94
N SER A 95 -29.24 6.27 -7.10
CA SER A 95 -28.88 6.89 -8.38
C SER A 95 -28.34 5.85 -9.36
N HIS A 96 -28.63 6.04 -10.65
CA HIS A 96 -28.06 5.23 -11.73
C HIS A 96 -26.71 5.76 -12.24
N SER A 97 -26.30 6.97 -11.85
CA SER A 97 -25.10 7.63 -12.39
C SER A 97 -23.94 7.66 -11.41
N TRP A 98 -22.80 7.10 -11.82
CA TRP A 98 -21.51 7.17 -11.14
C TRP A 98 -20.70 8.35 -11.63
N HIS A 99 -19.95 8.98 -10.71
CA HIS A 99 -19.10 10.12 -11.00
C HIS A 99 -17.69 9.87 -10.45
N PRO A 100 -16.63 10.33 -11.13
CA PRO A 100 -15.28 10.21 -10.62
C PRO A 100 -15.11 11.01 -9.34
N TYR A 101 -14.38 10.46 -8.38
CA TYR A 101 -14.04 11.08 -7.12
C TYR A 101 -12.59 10.76 -6.76
N THR A 102 -11.84 11.75 -6.29
CA THR A 102 -10.43 11.58 -5.94
C THR A 102 -10.18 12.14 -4.55
N ILE A 103 -9.52 11.35 -3.71
CA ILE A 103 -8.98 11.80 -2.43
C ILE A 103 -7.49 12.04 -2.65
N PRO A 104 -7.01 13.29 -2.56
CA PRO A 104 -5.61 13.57 -2.80
C PRO A 104 -4.74 13.21 -1.59
N ASN A 105 -3.46 12.95 -1.82
CA ASN A 105 -2.43 12.82 -0.76
C ASN A 105 -2.76 11.79 0.33
N VAL A 106 -3.26 10.62 -0.04
CA VAL A 106 -3.49 9.50 0.88
C VAL A 106 -2.15 8.83 1.24
N PRO A 107 -1.84 8.61 2.53
CA PRO A 107 -0.66 7.84 2.94
C PRO A 107 -0.70 6.41 2.37
N SER A 108 0.20 6.08 1.46
CA SER A 108 0.10 4.84 0.65
C SER A 108 1.15 3.79 0.97
N SER A 109 2.34 4.19 1.41
CA SER A 109 3.45 3.27 1.68
C SER A 109 4.54 3.92 2.55
N CYS A 110 5.38 3.05 3.14
CA CYS A 110 6.62 3.42 3.81
C CYS A 110 7.79 2.75 3.11
N GLU A 111 8.65 3.56 2.51
CA GLU A 111 9.72 3.08 1.65
C GLU A 111 11.09 3.37 2.25
N CYS A 112 12.01 2.41 2.07
CA CYS A 112 13.39 2.51 2.50
C CYS A 112 14.19 3.21 1.39
N MET A 113 14.43 4.51 1.55
CA MET A 113 14.96 5.38 0.49
C MET A 113 16.36 5.89 0.80
N TRP A 114 17.10 6.19 -0.26
CA TRP A 114 18.43 6.76 -0.24
C TRP A 114 18.41 8.25 0.18
N PRO A 115 19.14 8.64 1.24
CA PRO A 115 19.17 10.04 1.70
C PRO A 115 20.17 10.88 0.89
N VAL A 116 19.69 11.50 -0.18
CA VAL A 116 20.49 12.35 -1.08
C VAL A 116 21.18 13.53 -0.38
N ASP A 117 20.57 14.05 0.68
CA ASP A 117 21.13 15.13 1.51
C ASP A 117 22.34 14.69 2.34
N LYS A 118 22.52 13.38 2.56
CA LYS A 118 23.63 12.82 3.36
C LYS A 118 24.75 12.26 2.49
N TYR A 119 24.41 11.62 1.37
CA TYR A 119 25.37 10.87 0.56
C TYR A 119 25.49 11.35 -0.89
N GLY A 120 24.72 12.37 -1.29
CA GLY A 120 24.62 12.79 -2.69
C GLY A 120 23.68 11.90 -3.50
N HIS A 121 23.56 12.20 -4.80
CA HIS A 121 22.85 11.33 -5.73
C HIS A 121 23.57 9.98 -5.85
N GLN A 122 22.82 8.90 -6.02
CA GLN A 122 23.40 7.60 -6.29
C GLN A 122 24.04 7.65 -7.69
N GLU A 123 25.37 7.58 -7.74
CA GLU A 123 26.07 7.29 -8.98
C GLU A 123 25.86 5.79 -9.28
N LEU A 124 25.14 5.50 -10.36
CA LEU A 124 24.88 4.14 -10.86
C LEU A 124 25.90 3.79 -11.96
#